data_AF-A0A803T3H1-F1
#
_entry.id   AF-A0A803T3H1-F1
#
_cell.length_a   1.000
_cell.length_b   1.000
_cell.length_c   1.000
_cell.angle_alpha   90.00
_cell.angle_beta   90.00
_cell.angle_gamma   90.00
#
_symmetry.space_group_name_H-M   'P 1'
#
loop_
_entity.id
_entity.type
_entity.pdbx_description
1 polymer ?
#
loop_
_entity_poly.entity_id
_entity_poly.type
_entity_poly.pdbx_seq_one_letter_code
_entity_poly.pdbx_strand_id
1 'polypeptide(L)'
;SHKYIRLMNGTNPCSGRVEVFYNDTWGTICDAGWDLEDAEVVCRELGCGKPFKALGGAHYGQGSGPIWLESINCRGIKASLKECQKGGWGEHNCSHSQDASVQCSGTCLSHSINLLQCLRNSKASRVGSLQAVLSQHTHSH
;
A
#
# COMPACT_ATOMS: atom_id res chain seq x y z
N SER A 1 15.96 7.58 10.59
CA SER A 1 14.74 6.82 10.90
C SER A 1 14.90 5.37 10.46
N HIS A 2 14.67 4.40 11.33
CA HIS A 2 14.61 2.99 10.96
C HIS A 2 13.30 2.72 10.22
N LYS A 3 13.39 2.16 9.01
CA LYS A 3 12.22 1.88 8.15
C LYS A 3 11.51 0.62 8.66
N TYR A 4 10.21 0.73 8.95
CA TYR A 4 9.42 -0.36 9.51
C TYR A 4 8.81 -1.28 8.44
N ILE A 5 8.54 -0.75 7.24
CA ILE A 5 7.93 -1.49 6.13
C ILE A 5 8.86 -1.52 4.92
N ARG A 6 8.87 -2.63 4.19
CA ARG A 6 9.44 -2.69 2.83
C ARG A 6 8.54 -3.50 1.89
N LEU A 7 8.73 -3.27 0.58
CA LEU A 7 8.12 -4.06 -0.47
C LEU A 7 9.17 -4.89 -1.17
N MET A 8 8.89 -6.18 -1.34
CA MET A 8 9.80 -7.14 -1.97
C MET A 8 9.18 -7.74 -3.24
N ASN A 9 10.02 -8.10 -4.21
CA ASN A 9 9.64 -8.80 -5.44
C ASN A 9 8.58 -8.12 -6.33
N GLY A 10 8.35 -6.82 -6.15
CA GLY A 10 7.51 -6.04 -7.04
C GLY A 10 8.17 -5.74 -8.38
N THR A 11 7.38 -5.24 -9.33
CA THR A 11 7.87 -4.79 -10.64
C THR A 11 8.40 -3.35 -10.61
N ASN A 12 8.16 -2.64 -9.50
CA ASN A 12 8.63 -1.29 -9.22
C ASN A 12 8.65 -1.05 -7.69
N PRO A 13 9.25 0.05 -7.19
CA PRO A 13 9.37 0.31 -5.75
C PRO A 13 8.05 0.48 -4.98
N CYS A 14 6.93 0.65 -5.67
CA CYS A 14 5.61 0.89 -5.12
C CYS A 14 4.65 -0.29 -5.35
N SER A 15 5.21 -1.49 -5.55
CA SER A 15 4.49 -2.75 -5.57
C SER A 15 5.34 -3.85 -4.94
N GLY A 16 4.72 -4.90 -4.43
CA GLY A 16 5.44 -6.05 -3.90
C GLY A 16 4.75 -6.70 -2.70
N ARG A 17 5.36 -7.78 -2.22
CA ARG A 17 5.03 -8.41 -0.94
C ARG A 17 5.35 -7.45 0.20
N VAL A 18 4.43 -7.32 1.15
CA VAL A 18 4.62 -6.44 2.31
C VAL A 18 5.42 -7.19 3.37
N GLU A 19 6.51 -6.58 3.82
CA GLU A 19 7.30 -7.08 4.94
C GLU A 19 7.45 -6.00 6.00
N VAL A 20 7.38 -6.42 7.27
CA VAL A 20 7.52 -5.56 8.45
C VAL A 20 8.72 -5.97 9.29
N PHE A 21 9.38 -4.99 9.89
CA PHE A 21 10.54 -5.22 10.75
C PHE A 21 10.12 -5.27 12.22
N TYR A 22 10.35 -6.41 12.86
CA TYR A 22 10.04 -6.64 14.27
C TYR A 22 11.08 -7.58 14.88
N ASN A 23 11.53 -7.28 16.10
CA ASN A 23 12.53 -8.08 16.83
C ASN A 23 13.77 -8.41 15.97
N ASP A 24 14.37 -7.36 15.39
CA ASP A 24 15.54 -7.40 14.51
C ASP A 24 15.42 -8.28 13.25
N THR A 25 14.20 -8.67 12.89
CA THR A 25 13.94 -9.60 11.78
C THR A 25 12.81 -9.10 10.89
N TRP A 26 13.00 -9.23 9.57
CA TRP A 26 11.94 -8.99 8.59
C TRP A 26 11.02 -10.20 8.52
N GLY A 27 9.71 -9.94 8.57
CA GLY A 27 8.68 -10.96 8.38
C GLY A 27 7.53 -10.45 7.54
N THR A 28 6.68 -11.37 7.10
CA THR A 28 5.55 -11.08 6.19
C THR A 28 4.26 -10.79 6.97
N ILE A 29 3.21 -10.45 6.24
CA ILE A 29 1.85 -10.26 6.74
C ILE A 29 0.96 -11.28 6.05
N CYS A 30 0.07 -11.95 6.77
CA CYS A 30 -0.95 -12.82 6.18
C CYS A 30 -2.07 -12.02 5.50
N ASP A 31 -2.61 -12.55 4.40
CA ASP A 31 -3.71 -11.95 3.63
C ASP A 31 -5.10 -12.08 4.27
N ALA A 32 -5.22 -12.81 5.38
CA ALA A 32 -6.47 -12.89 6.13
C ALA A 32 -6.86 -11.50 6.67
N GLY A 33 -7.99 -10.97 6.17
CA GLY A 33 -8.48 -9.64 6.50
C GLY A 33 -7.77 -8.50 5.77
N TRP A 34 -6.80 -8.79 4.89
CA TRP A 34 -6.02 -7.78 4.17
C TRP A 34 -6.87 -7.08 3.11
N ASP A 35 -7.01 -5.75 3.23
CA ASP A 35 -7.87 -4.97 2.34
C ASP A 35 -7.22 -3.66 1.83
N LEU A 36 -8.03 -2.86 1.10
CA LEU A 36 -7.57 -1.60 0.53
C LEU A 36 -7.31 -0.51 1.57
N GLU A 37 -7.94 -0.57 2.75
CA GLU A 37 -7.69 0.38 3.84
C GLU A 37 -6.30 0.11 4.45
N ASP A 38 -5.95 -1.16 4.65
CA ASP A 38 -4.61 -1.54 5.09
C ASP A 38 -3.55 -1.19 4.05
N ALA A 39 -3.83 -1.47 2.77
CA ALA A 39 -2.97 -1.10 1.65
C ALA A 39 -2.79 0.43 1.55
N GLU A 40 -3.81 1.23 1.90
CA GLU A 40 -3.71 2.68 1.94
C GLU A 40 -2.65 3.16 2.93
N VAL A 41 -2.65 2.60 4.14
CA VAL A 41 -1.65 2.91 5.17
C VAL A 41 -0.25 2.55 4.68
N VAL A 42 -0.05 1.37 4.06
CA VAL A 42 1.24 0.98 3.48
C VAL A 42 1.69 1.93 2.37
N CYS A 43 0.82 2.22 1.41
CA CYS A 43 1.16 3.09 0.29
C CYS A 43 1.49 4.52 0.76
N ARG A 44 0.79 5.02 1.78
CA ARG A 44 1.06 6.32 2.40
C ARG A 44 2.38 6.31 3.18
N GLU A 45 2.60 5.32 4.04
CA GLU A 45 3.83 5.20 4.86
C GLU A 45 5.09 5.11 3.97
N LEU A 46 4.96 4.50 2.78
CA LEU A 46 6.04 4.40 1.80
C LEU A 46 6.15 5.60 0.84
N GLY A 47 5.24 6.57 0.89
CA GLY A 47 5.22 7.71 -0.04
C GLY A 47 4.88 7.33 -1.49
N CYS A 48 4.17 6.22 -1.68
CA CYS A 48 3.84 5.63 -2.97
C CYS A 48 2.46 6.03 -3.53
N GLY A 49 1.81 7.01 -2.92
CA GLY A 49 0.51 7.53 -3.36
C GLY A 49 -0.65 6.70 -2.84
N LYS A 50 -1.69 6.52 -3.67
CA LYS A 50 -2.93 5.82 -3.30
C LYS A 50 -2.78 4.30 -3.50
N PRO A 51 -3.49 3.47 -2.73
CA PRO A 51 -3.57 2.05 -3.02
C PRO A 51 -4.32 1.84 -4.34
N PHE A 52 -3.83 0.90 -5.15
CA PHE A 52 -4.50 0.43 -6.35
C PHE A 52 -5.03 -0.99 -6.16
N LYS A 53 -4.25 -1.86 -5.51
CA LYS A 53 -4.66 -3.23 -5.15
C LYS A 53 -4.10 -3.65 -3.79
N ALA A 54 -4.93 -4.34 -3.02
CA ALA A 54 -4.56 -5.23 -1.94
C ALA A 54 -4.61 -6.66 -2.49
N LEU A 55 -3.50 -7.39 -2.40
CA LEU A 55 -3.34 -8.70 -3.03
C LEU A 55 -2.94 -9.72 -1.96
N GLY A 56 -3.52 -10.91 -2.03
CA GLY A 56 -3.14 -12.07 -1.21
C GLY A 56 -2.48 -13.16 -2.03
N GLY A 57 -2.48 -14.38 -1.51
CA GLY A 57 -2.09 -15.58 -2.25
C GLY A 57 -0.63 -15.59 -2.69
N ALA A 58 0.26 -14.91 -1.97
CA ALA A 58 1.67 -14.75 -2.32
C ALA A 58 1.87 -14.23 -3.76
N HIS A 59 1.06 -13.26 -4.20
CA HIS A 59 1.09 -12.72 -5.56
C HIS A 59 2.50 -12.29 -6.03
N TYR A 60 3.31 -11.71 -5.15
CA TYR A 60 4.71 -11.35 -5.42
C TYR A 60 5.71 -12.38 -4.87
N GLY A 61 5.29 -13.63 -4.76
CA GLY A 61 6.06 -14.74 -4.22
C GLY A 61 6.05 -14.79 -2.69
N GLN A 62 6.48 -15.94 -2.18
CA GLN A 62 6.51 -16.25 -0.75
C GLN A 62 7.72 -15.59 -0.06
N GLY A 63 7.54 -15.24 1.21
CA GLY A 63 8.63 -14.97 2.15
C GLY A 63 9.28 -16.26 2.64
N SER A 64 10.33 -16.10 3.44
CA SER A 64 11.08 -17.21 4.04
C SER A 64 11.36 -17.01 5.54
N GLY A 65 10.84 -15.93 6.11
CA GLY A 65 11.02 -15.55 7.51
C GLY A 65 9.76 -15.82 8.34
N PRO A 66 9.62 -15.19 9.51
CA PRO A 66 8.39 -15.25 10.28
C PRO A 66 7.24 -14.57 9.53
N ILE A 67 6.00 -15.02 9.78
CA ILE A 67 4.80 -14.25 9.45
C ILE A 67 4.46 -13.49 10.73
N TRP A 68 4.56 -12.17 10.68
CA TRP A 68 4.46 -11.35 11.89
C TRP A 68 3.04 -10.98 12.27
N LEU A 69 2.17 -10.80 11.28
CA LEU A 69 0.85 -10.21 11.47
C LEU A 69 -0.21 -10.98 10.68
N GLU A 70 -1.40 -11.09 11.27
CA GLU A 70 -2.64 -11.57 10.66
C GLU A 70 -3.76 -10.58 11.03
N SER A 71 -4.80 -10.45 10.19
CA SER A 71 -6.03 -9.71 10.50
C SER A 71 -5.75 -8.27 10.94
N ILE A 72 -4.92 -7.56 10.17
CA ILE A 72 -4.70 -6.14 10.37
C ILE A 72 -6.01 -5.41 10.05
N ASN A 73 -6.32 -4.38 10.83
CA ASN A 73 -7.47 -3.52 10.60
C ASN A 73 -7.08 -2.05 10.78
N CYS A 74 -6.80 -1.41 9.65
CA CYS A 74 -6.36 -0.03 9.58
C CYS A 74 -7.52 0.95 9.34
N ARG A 75 -8.42 1.12 10.31
CA ARG A 75 -9.48 2.16 10.19
C ARG A 75 -8.96 3.57 10.32
N GLY A 76 -9.56 4.50 9.57
CA GLY A 76 -9.33 5.94 9.69
C GLY A 76 -7.98 6.39 9.12
N ILE A 77 -7.46 7.51 9.61
CA ILE A 77 -6.27 8.18 9.04
C ILE A 77 -5.00 7.77 9.80
N LYS A 78 -4.80 6.47 10.04
CA LYS A 78 -3.62 5.95 10.76
C LYS A 78 -2.35 6.15 9.97
N ALA A 79 -1.30 6.72 10.56
CA ALA A 79 -0.11 7.09 9.80
C ALA A 79 0.77 5.88 9.47
N SER A 80 0.69 4.81 10.26
CA SER A 80 1.54 3.62 10.13
C SER A 80 0.81 2.31 10.41
N LEU A 81 1.28 1.21 9.80
CA LEU A 81 0.81 -0.15 10.11
C LEU A 81 0.98 -0.50 11.60
N LYS A 82 1.93 0.12 12.31
CA LYS A 82 2.11 -0.09 13.77
C LYS A 82 0.88 0.30 14.59
N GLU A 83 0.14 1.30 14.11
CA GLU A 83 -1.02 1.89 14.80
C GLU A 83 -2.32 1.14 14.48
N CYS A 84 -2.29 0.26 13.47
CA CYS A 84 -3.44 -0.53 13.10
C CYS A 84 -3.79 -1.55 14.19
N GLN A 85 -5.07 -1.86 14.31
CA GLN A 85 -5.48 -2.93 15.20
C GLN A 85 -5.00 -4.24 14.56
N LYS A 86 -4.45 -5.14 15.36
CA LYS A 86 -3.85 -6.41 14.92
C LYS A 86 -3.84 -7.39 16.08
N GLY A 87 -3.69 -8.69 15.77
CA GLY A 87 -3.38 -9.72 16.76
C GLY A 87 -2.01 -9.55 17.41
N GLY A 88 -1.64 -10.52 18.25
CA GLY A 88 -0.28 -10.60 18.79
C GLY A 88 0.76 -10.88 17.71
N TRP A 89 2.02 -10.52 17.98
CA TRP A 89 3.12 -10.75 17.05
C TRP A 89 3.38 -12.25 16.88
N GLY A 90 3.36 -12.73 15.63
CA GLY A 90 3.54 -14.15 15.33
C GLY A 90 2.35 -15.04 15.69
N GLU A 91 1.24 -14.46 16.13
CA GLU A 91 -0.01 -15.19 16.35
C GLU A 91 -0.80 -15.28 15.04
N HIS A 92 -0.60 -16.37 14.30
CA HIS A 92 -1.31 -16.63 13.05
C HIS A 92 -1.52 -18.12 12.80
N ASN A 93 -2.45 -18.47 11.91
CA ASN A 93 -2.59 -19.83 11.36
C ASN A 93 -2.20 -19.95 9.87
N CYS A 94 -1.67 -18.86 9.30
CA CYS A 94 -1.34 -18.78 7.89
C CYS A 94 -0.01 -19.48 7.53
N SER A 95 0.14 -19.80 6.24
CA SER A 95 1.42 -20.16 5.63
C SER A 95 1.86 -19.10 4.62
N HIS A 96 3.10 -19.15 4.13
CA HIS A 96 3.59 -18.16 3.17
C HIS A 96 2.86 -18.15 1.83
N SER A 97 2.06 -19.17 1.49
CA SER A 97 1.17 -19.11 0.33
C SER A 97 0.10 -18.01 0.47
N GLN A 98 -0.05 -17.43 1.66
CA GLN A 98 -1.01 -16.37 2.01
C GLN A 98 -0.32 -15.03 2.29
N ASP A 99 0.94 -14.83 1.86
CA ASP A 99 1.61 -13.56 2.10
C ASP A 99 0.91 -12.40 1.35
N ALA A 100 0.59 -11.36 2.10
CA ALA A 100 -0.06 -10.15 1.62
C ALA A 100 0.90 -9.26 0.81
N SER A 101 0.29 -8.52 -0.11
CA SER A 101 0.96 -7.74 -1.14
C SER A 101 0.19 -6.48 -1.47
N VAL A 102 0.89 -5.47 -1.97
CA VAL A 102 0.28 -4.22 -2.44
C VAL A 102 0.72 -3.85 -3.84
N GLN A 103 -0.15 -3.12 -4.51
CA GLN A 103 0.20 -2.29 -5.64
C GLN A 103 -0.34 -0.89 -5.37
N CYS A 104 0.53 0.10 -5.31
CA CYS A 104 0.18 1.50 -5.18
C CYS A 104 0.17 2.18 -6.56
N SER A 105 -0.40 3.39 -6.65
CA SER A 105 -0.35 4.20 -7.87
C SER A 105 1.09 4.51 -8.29
N GLY A 106 2.00 4.58 -7.31
CA GLY A 106 3.31 5.18 -7.47
C GLY A 106 3.19 6.71 -7.50
N THR A 107 4.27 7.38 -7.13
CA THR A 107 4.44 8.81 -7.41
C THR A 107 5.39 8.93 -8.61
N CYS A 108 5.05 9.76 -9.61
CA CYS A 108 5.95 9.97 -10.77
C CYS A 108 7.30 10.60 -10.38
N LEU A 109 7.48 10.96 -9.11
CA LEU A 109 8.71 11.49 -8.54
C LEU A 109 9.63 10.38 -7.99
N SER A 110 9.17 9.12 -7.97
CA SER A 110 10.03 7.98 -7.63
C SER A 110 11.01 7.76 -8.78
N HIS A 111 12.29 8.00 -8.52
CA HIS A 111 13.39 7.92 -9.50
C HIS A 111 13.56 6.53 -10.13
N SER A 112 12.88 5.52 -9.58
CA SER A 112 12.92 4.12 -10.03
C SER A 112 11.63 3.66 -10.72
N ILE A 113 10.73 4.59 -11.08
CA ILE A 113 9.56 4.32 -11.94
C ILE A 113 9.78 4.96 -13.32
N ASN A 114 9.72 4.18 -14.40
CA ASN A 114 9.78 4.73 -15.76
C ASN A 114 8.59 5.67 -16.00
N LEU A 115 8.83 6.83 -16.63
CA LEU A 115 7.81 7.82 -16.99
C LEU A 115 6.61 7.18 -17.71
N LEU A 116 6.85 6.22 -18.62
CA LEU A 116 5.79 5.48 -19.33
C LEU A 116 4.94 4.62 -18.39
N GLN A 117 5.54 4.04 -17.35
CA GLN A 117 4.82 3.27 -16.33
C GLN A 117 4.04 4.19 -15.39
N CYS A 118 4.58 5.39 -15.09
CA CYS A 118 3.82 6.39 -14.36
C CYS A 118 2.60 6.88 -15.14
N LEU A 119 2.75 7.22 -16.43
CA LEU A 119 1.63 7.67 -17.27
C LEU A 119 0.53 6.61 -17.42
N ARG A 120 0.87 5.31 -17.41
CA ARG A 120 -0.12 4.21 -17.40
C ARG A 120 -0.90 4.14 -16.08
N ASN A 121 -0.21 4.31 -14.94
CA ASN A 121 -0.83 4.28 -13.61
C ASN A 121 -1.57 5.58 -13.24
N SER A 122 -1.22 6.71 -13.87
CA SER A 122 -1.86 8.03 -13.67
C SER A 122 -3.26 8.16 -14.29
N LYS A 123 -3.84 7.11 -14.85
CA LYS A 123 -5.27 7.12 -15.26
C LYS A 123 -6.21 7.04 -14.04
N ALA A 124 -6.02 7.92 -13.05
CA ALA A 124 -7.02 8.28 -12.04
C ALA A 124 -6.56 9.50 -11.22
N SER A 125 -6.42 10.65 -11.89
CA SER A 125 -6.91 11.90 -11.32
C SER A 125 -7.39 12.75 -12.48
N ARG A 126 -8.71 12.86 -12.66
CA ARG A 126 -9.25 14.09 -13.27
C ARG A 126 -8.90 15.18 -12.27
N VAL A 127 -7.71 15.76 -12.38
CA VAL A 127 -7.55 17.17 -12.07
C VAL A 127 -8.62 17.84 -12.93
N GLY A 128 -9.56 18.53 -12.28
CA GLY A 128 -10.67 19.18 -12.96
C GLY A 128 -10.17 19.87 -14.22
N SER A 129 -10.85 19.61 -15.33
CA SER A 129 -10.69 20.43 -16.53
C SER A 129 -10.69 21.89 -16.11
N LEU A 130 -9.75 22.68 -16.60
CA LEU A 130 -9.66 24.12 -16.43
C LEU A 130 -10.84 24.87 -17.13
N GLN A 131 -12.02 24.26 -17.15
CA GLN A 131 -13.29 24.82 -17.62
C GLN A 131 -14.40 24.81 -16.55
N ALA A 132 -14.09 24.55 -15.27
CA ALA A 132 -15.09 24.52 -14.20
C ALA A 132 -14.86 25.53 -13.06
N VAL A 133 -14.27 26.70 -13.36
CA VAL A 133 -14.18 27.84 -12.41
C VAL A 133 -14.71 29.17 -13.00
N LEU A 134 -15.32 29.15 -14.19
CA LEU A 134 -16.02 30.31 -14.76
C LEU A 134 -17.48 29.98 -15.06
N SER A 135 -18.27 29.77 -14.01
CA SER A 135 -19.73 29.93 -14.07
C SER A 135 -20.33 30.13 -12.66
N GLN A 136 -19.73 31.03 -11.88
CA GLN A 136 -20.37 31.61 -10.71
C GLN A 136 -20.20 33.13 -10.74
N HIS A 137 -20.66 33.76 -11.82
CA HIS A 137 -21.18 35.12 -11.82
C HIS A 137 -21.83 35.41 -13.17
N THR A 138 -23.16 35.40 -13.19
CA THR A 138 -24.06 36.41 -13.78
C THR A 138 -25.46 35.81 -13.90
N HIS A 139 -26.47 36.62 -13.59
CA HIS A 139 -27.92 36.41 -13.65
C HIS A 139 -28.60 36.02 -12.33
N SER A 140 -28.85 37.05 -11.52
CA SER A 140 -30.25 37.37 -11.26
C SER A 140 -30.44 38.88 -11.46
N HIS A 141 -31.43 39.22 -12.27
CA HIS A 141 -32.08 40.52 -12.32
C HIS A 141 -32.66 40.89 -10.95
#